data_AF-A0A7J4CSD2-F1
#
_entry.id   AF-A0A7J4CSD2-F1
#
_cell.length_a   1.000
_cell.length_b   1.000
_cell.length_c   1.000
_cell.angle_alpha   90.00
_cell.angle_beta   90.00
_cell.angle_gamma   90.00
#
_symmetry.space_group_name_H-M   'P 1'
#
loop_
_entity.id
_entity.type
_entity.pdbx_description
1 polymer ?
#
loop_
_entity_poly.entity_id
_entity_poly.type
_entity_poly.pdbx_seq_one_letter_code
_entity_poly.pdbx_strand_id
1 'polypeptide(L)'
;RGNVEQWEIPYDEVIFGDATLFDDALAISANSVTVLRHSSVPPPLTDCVTLNLSIISTPEIYDSLTEHFPKAISVFGVHLLATSGVNDETLLHAAAVMAGYLDDDSDGIANDPAVVQAMADANAAMVIPRTQYELDMIIEQLPESFYVKMDEGEFALQDLYEDEIHPGGRSANTFDATLEEVLHLITQVGYATAYPDDFAEAPGSTLAIAMDGARGGHYEENDIDDCEEEEGPCALPTGGYSESSWYHYDDGTCDYSCMATEYLYWALTTHLGAQSDSGRCYWISEEWEPCTREQLAQTDPAIVSLIESSTLARSLPSGGHCPDNPGDNDIQGCMNVNATNYNQNATVDDGSCIMPEPEPEPEPEPEPEENTELDPDSKGENYSSESSSFTAIRIILLLILGLMIIHFAINKMRGGGLGEG
;
A
#
# COMPACT_ATOMS: atom_id res chain seq x y z
N ARG A 1 -0.64 -49.30 7.51
CA ARG A 1 0.27 -49.66 8.63
C ARG A 1 0.74 -48.35 9.23
N GLY A 2 0.37 -48.07 10.47
CA GLY A 2 0.56 -46.76 11.10
C GLY A 2 -0.73 -46.30 11.77
N ASN A 3 -0.62 -45.41 12.76
CA ASN A 3 -1.78 -44.73 13.33
C ASN A 3 -2.39 -43.89 12.21
N VAL A 4 -3.67 -44.14 11.92
CA VAL A 4 -4.44 -43.33 10.97
C VAL A 4 -5.24 -42.35 11.83
N GLU A 5 -4.90 -41.08 11.76
CA GLU A 5 -5.81 -40.04 12.21
C GLU A 5 -6.77 -39.72 11.06
N GLN A 6 -8.06 -39.76 11.36
CA GLN A 6 -9.10 -39.30 10.45
C GLN A 6 -9.36 -37.83 10.75
N TRP A 7 -9.03 -36.97 9.80
CA TRP A 7 -9.28 -35.55 9.86
C TRP A 7 -10.51 -35.26 9.00
N GLU A 8 -11.61 -34.80 9.60
CA GLU A 8 -12.75 -34.26 8.87
C GLU A 8 -12.49 -32.77 8.65
N ILE A 9 -11.89 -32.43 7.52
CA ILE A 9 -11.58 -31.06 7.14
C ILE A 9 -12.55 -30.68 6.01
N PRO A 10 -13.24 -29.52 6.06
CA PRO A 10 -14.03 -29.04 4.93
C PRO A 10 -13.11 -28.78 3.73
N TYR A 11 -13.48 -29.30 2.56
CA TYR A 11 -12.77 -29.10 1.29
C TYR A 11 -13.79 -28.93 0.17
N ASP A 12 -13.45 -28.12 -0.83
CA ASP A 12 -14.32 -27.87 -1.98
C ASP A 12 -13.95 -28.77 -3.15
N GLU A 13 -12.66 -29.00 -3.35
CA GLU A 13 -12.15 -29.85 -4.42
C GLU A 13 -10.95 -30.70 -3.96
N VAL A 14 -10.94 -31.96 -4.40
CA VAL A 14 -9.78 -32.85 -4.23
C VAL A 14 -9.34 -33.28 -5.61
N ILE A 15 -8.18 -32.77 -6.03
CA ILE A 15 -7.58 -33.12 -7.31
C ILE A 15 -6.64 -34.29 -7.08
N PHE A 16 -6.96 -35.40 -7.73
CA PHE A 16 -6.07 -36.55 -7.82
C PHE A 16 -5.28 -36.45 -9.12
N GLY A 17 -3.95 -36.42 -9.02
CA GLY A 17 -3.04 -36.52 -10.16
C GLY A 17 -3.02 -37.94 -10.73
N ASP A 18 -1.84 -38.53 -10.93
CA ASP A 18 -1.73 -39.87 -11.51
C ASP A 18 -2.45 -40.94 -10.66
N ALA A 19 -3.61 -41.37 -11.15
CA ALA A 19 -4.45 -42.37 -10.53
C ALA A 19 -4.63 -43.58 -11.47
N THR A 20 -4.42 -44.77 -10.94
CA THR A 20 -4.71 -46.03 -11.65
C THR A 20 -5.94 -46.67 -11.04
N LEU A 21 -6.99 -46.84 -11.85
CA LEU A 21 -8.20 -47.52 -11.43
C LEU A 21 -8.02 -49.03 -11.60
N PHE A 22 -8.19 -49.77 -10.51
CA PHE A 22 -8.39 -51.21 -10.47
C PHE A 22 -9.87 -51.50 -10.23
N ASP A 23 -10.30 -52.73 -10.51
CA ASP A 23 -11.71 -53.14 -10.53
C ASP A 23 -12.57 -52.59 -9.37
N ASP A 24 -12.05 -52.61 -8.13
CA ASP A 24 -12.73 -52.08 -6.94
C ASP A 24 -11.88 -51.08 -6.13
N ALA A 25 -10.77 -50.57 -6.68
CA ALA A 25 -9.85 -49.72 -5.94
C ALA A 25 -9.14 -48.69 -6.81
N LEU A 26 -9.10 -47.45 -6.33
CA LEU A 26 -8.31 -46.39 -6.93
C LEU A 26 -6.95 -46.31 -6.23
N ALA A 27 -5.86 -46.53 -6.96
CA ALA A 27 -4.51 -46.34 -6.44
C ALA A 27 -3.98 -44.97 -6.89
N ILE A 28 -3.56 -44.16 -5.92
CA ILE A 28 -3.11 -42.78 -6.13
C ILE A 28 -1.72 -42.67 -5.52
N SER A 29 -0.79 -42.03 -6.23
CA SER A 29 0.54 -41.79 -5.69
C SER A 29 0.45 -40.86 -4.47
N ALA A 30 1.25 -41.14 -3.44
CA ALA A 30 1.18 -40.39 -2.17
C ALA A 30 1.47 -38.88 -2.33
N ASN A 31 2.10 -38.48 -3.44
CA ASN A 31 2.48 -37.09 -3.73
C ASN A 31 1.62 -36.46 -4.83
N SER A 32 0.47 -37.06 -5.18
CA SER A 32 -0.40 -36.59 -6.26
C SER A 32 -1.82 -36.32 -5.78
N VAL A 33 -2.01 -35.94 -4.52
CA VAL A 33 -3.31 -35.49 -4.00
C VAL A 33 -3.16 -34.03 -3.60
N THR A 34 -3.86 -33.16 -4.32
CA THR A 34 -3.97 -31.74 -3.97
C THR A 34 -5.37 -31.53 -3.42
N VAL A 35 -5.46 -31.13 -2.15
CA VAL A 35 -6.72 -30.71 -1.54
C VAL A 35 -6.78 -29.20 -1.68
N LEU A 36 -7.70 -28.71 -2.51
CA LEU A 36 -7.96 -27.28 -2.62
C LEU A 36 -9.08 -26.94 -1.64
N ARG A 37 -8.72 -26.10 -0.68
CA ARG A 37 -9.70 -25.29 0.03
C ARG A 37 -9.90 -24.06 -0.84
N HIS A 38 -11.07 -23.88 -1.46
CA HIS A 38 -11.44 -22.50 -1.71
C HIS A 38 -11.55 -21.94 -0.31
N SER A 39 -10.76 -20.91 0.03
CA SER A 39 -11.09 -20.08 1.19
C SER A 39 -12.59 -19.89 1.09
N SER A 40 -13.30 -20.44 2.08
CA SER A 40 -14.75 -20.34 2.11
C SER A 40 -15.02 -18.88 1.82
N VAL A 41 -15.66 -18.59 0.69
CA VAL A 41 -16.36 -17.32 0.54
C VAL A 41 -17.09 -17.20 1.88
N PRO A 42 -16.76 -16.18 2.70
CA PRO A 42 -17.36 -16.03 4.00
C PRO A 42 -18.87 -16.23 3.82
N PRO A 43 -19.56 -16.91 4.75
CA PRO A 43 -21.01 -16.99 4.68
C PRO A 43 -21.52 -15.58 4.34
N PRO A 44 -22.42 -15.41 3.35
CA PRO A 44 -22.80 -14.08 2.86
C PRO A 44 -23.08 -13.20 4.06
N LEU A 45 -22.29 -12.12 4.21
CA LEU A 45 -22.25 -11.19 5.35
C LEU A 45 -23.66 -11.01 5.88
N THR A 46 -24.05 -11.83 6.86
CA THR A 46 -25.45 -11.86 7.28
C THR A 46 -25.71 -10.82 8.35
N ASP A 47 -24.65 -10.18 8.87
CA ASP A 47 -24.67 -8.95 9.64
C ASP A 47 -23.33 -8.22 9.43
N CYS A 48 -23.16 -7.49 8.32
CA CYS A 48 -22.12 -6.45 8.24
C CYS A 48 -22.43 -5.45 9.34
N VAL A 49 -21.59 -5.36 10.37
CA VAL A 49 -21.82 -4.42 11.47
C VAL A 49 -21.27 -3.08 11.03
N THR A 50 -22.15 -2.13 10.70
CA THR A 50 -21.72 -0.77 10.40
C THR A 50 -21.00 -0.18 11.62
N LEU A 51 -19.68 -0.05 11.54
CA LEU A 51 -18.93 0.75 12.50
C LEU A 51 -19.49 2.17 12.46
N ASN A 52 -19.77 2.73 13.63
CA ASN A 52 -20.30 4.08 13.73
C ASN A 52 -19.16 5.10 13.53
N LEU A 53 -18.80 5.33 12.26
CA LEU A 53 -17.84 6.35 11.86
C LEU A 53 -18.55 7.71 11.86
N SER A 54 -18.23 8.53 12.86
CA SER A 54 -18.79 9.86 12.99
C SER A 54 -17.70 10.88 13.18
N ILE A 55 -17.82 12.02 12.49
CA ILE A 55 -16.91 13.15 12.66
C ILE A 55 -17.19 13.79 14.02
N ILE A 56 -16.17 13.78 14.85
CA ILE A 56 -16.12 14.41 16.17
C ILE A 56 -15.11 15.57 16.16
N SER A 57 -15.05 16.30 17.27
CA SER A 57 -13.94 17.21 17.52
C SER A 57 -12.68 16.44 17.91
N THR A 58 -11.53 16.97 17.55
CA THR A 58 -10.22 16.41 17.87
C THR A 58 -10.08 16.12 19.37
N PRO A 59 -9.69 14.89 19.76
CA PRO A 59 -9.56 14.50 21.16
C PRO A 59 -8.55 15.36 21.92
N GLU A 60 -8.78 15.54 23.24
CA GLU A 60 -7.93 16.37 24.12
C GLU A 60 -6.46 15.93 24.15
N ILE A 61 -6.14 14.67 23.83
CA ILE A 61 -4.76 14.20 23.76
C ILE A 61 -3.96 14.87 22.63
N TYR A 62 -4.65 15.38 21.61
CA TYR A 62 -4.08 16.15 20.49
C TYR A 62 -4.39 17.65 20.63
N ASP A 63 -4.37 18.18 21.85
CA ASP A 63 -4.70 19.59 22.13
C ASP A 63 -3.87 20.58 21.30
N SER A 64 -2.59 20.30 21.10
CA SER A 64 -1.67 21.09 20.27
C SER A 64 -2.00 21.07 18.78
N LEU A 65 -2.75 20.07 18.31
CA LEU A 65 -3.16 19.93 16.90
C LEU A 65 -4.57 20.45 16.64
N THR A 66 -5.40 20.56 17.68
CA THR A 66 -6.83 20.89 17.58
C THR A 66 -7.13 22.18 16.80
N GLU A 67 -6.26 23.19 16.90
CA GLU A 67 -6.44 24.45 16.17
C GLU A 67 -6.35 24.27 14.65
N HIS A 68 -5.43 23.41 14.19
CA HIS A 68 -5.16 23.18 12.77
C HIS A 68 -5.97 22.00 12.20
N PHE A 69 -6.21 20.98 13.02
CA PHE A 69 -6.99 19.78 12.70
C PHE A 69 -8.20 19.71 13.62
N PRO A 70 -9.33 20.39 13.32
CA PRO A 70 -10.49 20.43 14.22
C PRO A 70 -11.45 19.25 14.04
N LYS A 71 -11.31 18.46 12.97
CA LYS A 71 -12.17 17.31 12.66
C LYS A 71 -11.43 16.03 13.01
N ALA A 72 -12.12 15.06 13.59
CA ALA A 72 -11.55 13.74 13.83
C ALA A 72 -12.57 12.61 13.61
N ILE A 73 -12.08 11.42 13.24
CA ILE A 73 -12.82 10.15 13.31
C ILE A 73 -11.98 9.17 14.14
N SER A 74 -12.63 8.32 14.93
CA SER A 74 -11.95 7.24 15.67
C SER A 74 -12.33 5.88 15.08
N VAL A 75 -11.33 5.05 14.81
CA VAL A 75 -11.45 3.68 14.32
C VAL A 75 -10.72 2.78 15.31
N PHE A 76 -11.49 2.03 16.10
CA PHE A 76 -10.96 1.16 17.18
C PHE A 76 -9.98 1.82 18.17
N GLY A 77 -10.04 3.16 18.33
CA GLY A 77 -9.13 3.92 19.21
C GLY A 77 -7.95 4.59 18.50
N VAL A 78 -7.74 4.29 17.22
CA VAL A 78 -6.84 5.02 16.32
C VAL A 78 -7.60 6.22 15.73
N HIS A 79 -6.93 7.36 15.54
CA HIS A 79 -7.61 8.59 15.10
C HIS A 79 -7.21 9.01 13.69
N LEU A 80 -8.14 9.58 12.95
CA LEU A 80 -7.88 10.33 11.72
C LEU A 80 -8.21 11.78 12.00
N LEU A 81 -7.23 12.67 11.97
CA LEU A 81 -7.33 14.10 12.28
C LEU A 81 -7.26 14.89 10.98
N ALA A 82 -8.26 15.72 10.69
CA ALA A 82 -8.33 16.44 9.41
C ALA A 82 -8.44 17.96 9.59
N THR A 83 -7.84 18.70 8.65
CA THR A 83 -8.00 20.15 8.61
C THR A 83 -9.43 20.52 8.27
N SER A 84 -9.83 21.75 8.60
CA SER A 84 -11.20 22.23 8.36
C SER A 84 -11.60 22.25 6.87
N GLY A 85 -10.62 22.26 5.97
CA GLY A 85 -10.84 22.34 4.53
C GLY A 85 -11.17 21.00 3.87
N VAL A 86 -10.80 19.88 4.51
CA VAL A 86 -11.03 18.53 3.99
C VAL A 86 -12.53 18.27 3.89
N ASN A 87 -12.97 17.57 2.85
CA ASN A 87 -14.36 17.14 2.69
C ASN A 87 -14.68 16.00 3.67
N ASP A 88 -15.92 15.95 4.14
CA ASP A 88 -16.33 14.92 5.10
C ASP A 88 -16.37 13.53 4.44
N GLU A 89 -16.67 13.45 3.13
CA GLU A 89 -16.71 12.20 2.36
C GLU A 89 -15.33 11.56 2.22
N THR A 90 -14.29 12.34 1.93
CA THR A 90 -12.90 11.84 1.81
C THR A 90 -12.35 11.42 3.17
N LEU A 91 -12.68 12.15 4.24
CA LEU A 91 -12.33 11.76 5.61
C LEU A 91 -13.04 10.45 6.04
N LEU A 92 -14.34 10.32 5.73
CA LEU A 92 -15.10 9.09 5.99
C LEU A 92 -14.56 7.91 5.19
N HIS A 93 -14.15 8.13 3.94
CA HIS A 93 -13.53 7.12 3.09
C HIS A 93 -12.21 6.62 3.68
N ALA A 94 -11.30 7.51 4.09
CA ALA A 94 -10.04 7.13 4.75
C ALA A 94 -10.29 6.33 6.04
N ALA A 95 -11.29 6.73 6.85
CA ALA A 95 -11.66 6.00 8.05
C ALA A 95 -12.24 4.62 7.75
N ALA A 96 -13.04 4.50 6.68
CA ALA A 96 -13.57 3.22 6.23
C ALA A 96 -12.49 2.29 5.68
N VAL A 97 -11.46 2.84 5.00
CA VAL A 97 -10.29 2.07 4.57
C VAL A 97 -9.50 1.54 5.77
N MET A 98 -9.26 2.37 6.79
CA MET A 98 -8.62 1.92 8.04
C MET A 98 -9.43 0.81 8.73
N ALA A 99 -10.75 0.99 8.81
CA ALA A 99 -11.63 -0.03 9.35
C ALA A 99 -11.52 -1.35 8.57
N GLY A 100 -11.56 -1.31 7.24
CA GLY A 100 -11.48 -2.52 6.42
C GLY A 100 -10.13 -3.24 6.45
N TYR A 101 -9.03 -2.53 6.78
CA TYR A 101 -7.75 -3.18 7.07
C TYR A 101 -7.71 -3.85 8.45
N LEU A 102 -8.38 -3.28 9.45
CA LEU A 102 -8.35 -3.75 10.83
C LEU A 102 -9.45 -4.78 11.16
N ASP A 103 -10.56 -4.77 10.41
CA ASP A 103 -11.77 -5.58 10.55
C ASP A 103 -12.26 -5.96 9.14
N ASP A 104 -11.53 -6.87 8.50
CA ASP A 104 -11.71 -7.26 7.10
C ASP A 104 -12.98 -8.11 6.86
N ASP A 105 -13.49 -8.77 7.90
CA ASP A 105 -14.78 -9.47 7.89
C ASP A 105 -15.96 -8.61 8.34
N SER A 106 -15.70 -7.35 8.72
CA SER A 106 -16.70 -6.32 9.05
C SER A 106 -17.70 -6.77 10.12
N ASP A 107 -17.23 -7.52 11.11
CA ASP A 107 -18.04 -8.00 12.23
C ASP A 107 -18.13 -6.98 13.38
N GLY A 108 -17.41 -5.85 13.24
CA GLY A 108 -17.33 -4.76 14.20
C GLY A 108 -16.26 -4.97 15.27
N ILE A 109 -15.41 -5.99 15.13
CA ILE A 109 -14.31 -6.33 16.02
C ILE A 109 -13.03 -6.43 15.20
N ALA A 110 -12.01 -5.68 15.60
CA ALA A 110 -10.71 -5.78 14.94
C ALA A 110 -10.19 -7.23 14.95
N ASN A 111 -9.73 -7.72 13.79
CA ASN A 111 -9.25 -9.09 13.63
C ASN A 111 -8.00 -9.36 14.47
N ASP A 112 -7.18 -8.33 14.70
CA ASP A 112 -6.05 -8.36 15.62
C ASP A 112 -6.14 -7.25 16.69
N PRO A 113 -6.68 -7.56 17.88
CA PRO A 113 -6.73 -6.61 18.99
C PRO A 113 -5.36 -6.18 19.52
N ALA A 114 -4.30 -6.97 19.34
CA ALA A 114 -2.96 -6.61 19.81
C ALA A 114 -2.35 -5.52 18.93
N VAL A 115 -2.55 -5.61 17.61
CA VAL A 115 -2.16 -4.56 16.64
C VAL A 115 -2.88 -3.25 16.94
N VAL A 116 -4.21 -3.29 17.12
CA VAL A 116 -4.99 -2.09 17.45
C VAL A 116 -4.56 -1.51 18.80
N GLN A 117 -4.32 -2.34 19.81
CA GLN A 117 -3.85 -1.87 21.12
C GLN A 117 -2.47 -1.21 21.01
N ALA A 118 -1.55 -1.76 20.23
CA ALA A 118 -0.24 -1.17 20.00
C ALA A 118 -0.34 0.23 19.37
N MET A 119 -1.21 0.38 18.36
CA MET A 119 -1.48 1.68 17.74
C MET A 119 -2.10 2.68 18.73
N ALA A 120 -3.10 2.24 19.50
CA ALA A 120 -3.75 3.09 20.50
C ALA A 120 -2.78 3.53 21.62
N ASP A 121 -1.92 2.63 22.09
CA ASP A 121 -0.91 2.94 23.12
C ASP A 121 0.17 3.91 22.62
N ALA A 122 0.46 3.91 21.31
CA ALA A 122 1.36 4.85 20.65
C ALA A 122 0.68 6.18 20.25
N ASN A 123 -0.59 6.38 20.62
CA ASN A 123 -1.44 7.49 20.18
C ASN A 123 -1.42 7.68 18.66
N ALA A 124 -1.39 6.57 17.91
CA ALA A 124 -1.28 6.55 16.47
C ALA A 124 -2.42 7.35 15.81
N ALA A 125 -2.09 8.21 14.85
CA ALA A 125 -3.08 8.95 14.12
C ALA A 125 -2.68 9.27 12.67
N MET A 126 -3.67 9.24 11.77
CA MET A 126 -3.55 9.88 10.47
C MET A 126 -3.71 11.40 10.64
N VAL A 127 -2.85 12.20 10.02
CA VAL A 127 -3.04 13.64 9.85
C VAL A 127 -3.38 13.93 8.39
N ILE A 128 -4.55 14.54 8.15
CA ILE A 128 -5.14 14.69 6.82
C ILE A 128 -5.31 16.17 6.52
N PRO A 129 -4.30 16.84 5.94
CA PRO A 129 -4.46 18.13 5.31
C PRO A 129 -4.98 17.95 3.87
N ARG A 130 -5.34 19.07 3.24
CA ARG A 130 -5.80 19.03 1.85
C ARG A 130 -4.69 18.74 0.85
N THR A 131 -3.49 19.23 1.15
CA THR A 131 -2.30 19.12 0.30
C THR A 131 -1.05 19.12 1.18
N GLN A 132 0.07 18.63 0.65
CA GLN A 132 1.39 18.76 1.28
C GLN A 132 1.72 20.20 1.71
N TYR A 133 1.51 21.16 0.81
CA TYR A 133 1.72 22.58 1.12
C TYR A 133 0.91 23.10 2.33
N GLU A 134 -0.31 22.57 2.56
CA GLU A 134 -1.10 22.93 3.73
C GLU A 134 -0.47 22.37 5.01
N LEU A 135 0.06 21.13 4.96
CA LEU A 135 0.78 20.52 6.06
C LEU A 135 2.04 21.29 6.43
N ASP A 136 2.88 21.63 5.44
CA ASP A 136 4.13 22.37 5.64
C ASP A 136 3.88 23.68 6.40
N MET A 137 2.86 24.44 5.98
CA MET A 137 2.47 25.68 6.66
C MET A 137 1.98 25.45 8.08
N ILE A 138 1.29 24.34 8.36
CA ILE A 138 0.82 24.00 9.71
C ILE A 138 2.00 23.66 10.60
N ILE A 139 2.93 22.82 10.12
CA ILE A 139 4.13 22.40 10.85
C ILE A 139 4.90 23.64 11.33
N GLU A 140 5.16 24.61 10.45
CA GLU A 140 5.85 25.86 10.82
C GLU A 140 5.17 26.66 11.95
N GLN A 141 3.88 26.44 12.20
CA GLN A 141 3.10 27.14 13.23
C GLN A 141 2.93 26.34 14.53
N LEU A 142 3.28 25.05 14.53
CA LEU A 142 3.16 24.22 15.73
C LEU A 142 4.13 24.69 16.83
N PRO A 143 3.72 24.64 18.11
CA PRO A 143 4.57 25.07 19.20
C PRO A 143 5.77 24.13 19.41
N GLU A 144 6.92 24.66 19.85
CA GLU A 144 8.12 23.85 20.18
C GLU A 144 7.82 22.65 21.09
N SER A 145 6.85 22.81 22.01
CA SER A 145 6.43 21.72 22.91
C SER A 145 5.86 20.51 22.18
N PHE A 146 5.25 20.70 21.00
CA PHE A 146 4.74 19.60 20.20
C PHE A 146 5.89 18.75 19.64
N TYR A 147 6.95 19.38 19.14
CA TYR A 147 8.14 18.69 18.65
C TYR A 147 8.83 17.88 19.73
N VAL A 148 8.94 18.41 20.95
CA VAL A 148 9.48 17.65 22.09
C VAL A 148 8.66 16.38 22.37
N LYS A 149 7.33 16.45 22.25
CA LYS A 149 6.48 15.28 22.42
C LYS A 149 6.68 14.24 21.31
N MET A 150 6.87 14.69 20.07
CA MET A 150 7.21 13.81 18.95
C MET A 150 8.56 13.12 19.18
N ASP A 151 9.60 13.87 19.59
CA ASP A 151 10.93 13.34 19.95
C ASP A 151 10.88 12.29 21.08
N GLU A 152 9.97 12.49 22.04
CA GLU A 152 9.75 11.57 23.16
C GLU A 152 8.87 10.35 22.79
N GLY A 153 8.39 10.27 21.54
CA GLY A 153 7.54 9.19 21.04
C GLY A 153 6.12 9.22 21.61
N GLU A 154 5.60 10.40 22.01
CA GLU A 154 4.24 10.54 22.53
C GLU A 154 3.18 10.28 21.45
N PHE A 155 3.51 10.47 20.17
CA PHE A 155 2.61 10.24 19.04
C PHE A 155 3.34 9.50 17.91
N ALA A 156 2.62 8.60 17.25
CA ALA A 156 2.98 8.07 15.93
C ALA A 156 2.03 8.67 14.88
N LEU A 157 2.53 9.54 14.02
CA LEU A 157 1.70 10.25 13.04
C LEU A 157 2.08 9.82 11.63
N GLN A 158 1.08 9.60 10.78
CA GLN A 158 1.23 9.37 9.35
C GLN A 158 0.37 10.39 8.61
N ASP A 159 0.92 11.06 7.60
CA ASP A 159 0.15 12.00 6.78
C ASP A 159 -0.55 11.31 5.61
N LEU A 160 -1.62 11.95 5.13
CA LEU A 160 -2.36 11.55 3.93
C LEU A 160 -3.01 12.81 3.37
N TYR A 161 -2.81 13.11 2.09
CA TYR A 161 -3.36 14.33 1.49
C TYR A 161 -4.71 14.09 0.83
N GLU A 162 -5.66 15.00 1.09
CA GLU A 162 -7.01 14.88 0.51
C GLU A 162 -7.01 14.80 -1.01
N ASP A 163 -6.11 15.53 -1.68
CA ASP A 163 -6.02 15.56 -3.14
C ASP A 163 -5.53 14.23 -3.77
N GLU A 164 -5.19 13.25 -2.94
CA GLU A 164 -4.80 11.90 -3.34
C GLU A 164 -5.78 10.82 -2.87
N ILE A 165 -6.81 11.22 -2.12
CA ILE A 165 -7.91 10.34 -1.70
C ILE A 165 -8.89 10.22 -2.87
N HIS A 166 -9.06 9.00 -3.38
CA HIS A 166 -9.88 8.73 -4.56
C HIS A 166 -10.95 7.68 -4.27
N PRO A 167 -12.08 8.03 -3.60
CA PRO A 167 -13.13 7.07 -3.28
C PRO A 167 -13.71 6.39 -4.53
N GLY A 168 -13.78 5.05 -4.50
CA GLY A 168 -14.21 4.24 -5.66
C GLY A 168 -13.22 4.24 -6.84
N GLY A 169 -12.05 4.83 -6.67
CA GLY A 169 -11.05 5.02 -7.71
C GLY A 169 -9.91 4.03 -7.61
N ARG A 170 -9.82 3.15 -8.60
CA ARG A 170 -8.56 2.62 -9.11
C ARG A 170 -8.68 2.58 -10.61
N SER A 171 -7.88 3.36 -11.32
CA SER A 171 -7.87 3.40 -12.78
C SER A 171 -6.44 3.43 -13.28
N ALA A 172 -6.25 3.30 -14.60
CA ALA A 172 -4.92 3.29 -15.21
C ALA A 172 -4.00 4.44 -14.77
N ASN A 173 -4.55 5.58 -14.37
CA ASN A 173 -3.79 6.78 -14.00
C ASN A 173 -4.19 7.36 -12.63
N THR A 174 -4.93 6.61 -11.80
CA THR A 174 -5.41 7.11 -10.51
C THR A 174 -5.36 5.98 -9.49
N PHE A 175 -4.57 6.19 -8.45
CA PHE A 175 -4.45 5.29 -7.30
C PHE A 175 -4.98 6.01 -6.06
N ASP A 176 -5.71 5.30 -5.23
CA ASP A 176 -6.24 5.83 -3.98
C ASP A 176 -5.19 5.67 -2.89
N ALA A 177 -4.54 6.78 -2.50
CA ALA A 177 -3.45 6.79 -1.55
C ALA A 177 -3.87 6.29 -0.15
N THR A 178 -5.18 6.22 0.14
CA THR A 178 -5.65 5.61 1.39
C THR A 178 -5.25 4.14 1.52
N LEU A 179 -5.04 3.41 0.42
CA LEU A 179 -4.58 2.01 0.45
C LEU A 179 -3.11 1.87 0.88
N GLU A 180 -2.35 2.96 0.79
CA GLU A 180 -0.92 3.02 1.10
C GLU A 180 -0.71 3.66 2.48
N GLU A 181 -1.12 4.92 2.65
CA GLU A 181 -0.78 5.67 3.86
C GLU A 181 -1.47 5.12 5.11
N VAL A 182 -2.72 4.67 4.99
CA VAL A 182 -3.40 4.03 6.12
C VAL A 182 -2.74 2.70 6.46
N LEU A 183 -2.27 1.98 5.44
CA LEU A 183 -1.58 0.71 5.63
C LEU A 183 -0.22 0.93 6.32
N HIS A 184 0.54 1.96 5.91
CA HIS A 184 1.80 2.35 6.54
C HIS A 184 1.64 2.52 8.05
N LEU A 185 0.67 3.32 8.50
CA LEU A 185 0.43 3.51 9.94
C LEU A 185 0.10 2.20 10.66
N ILE A 186 -0.72 1.33 10.05
CA ILE A 186 -1.13 0.04 10.64
C ILE A 186 0.07 -0.90 10.75
N THR A 187 0.91 -0.99 9.72
CA THR A 187 2.03 -1.94 9.69
C THR A 187 3.21 -1.44 10.53
N GLN A 188 3.60 -0.18 10.35
CA GLN A 188 4.75 0.41 11.01
C GLN A 188 4.54 0.59 12.51
N VAL A 189 3.33 0.98 12.94
CA VAL A 189 3.05 1.19 14.37
C VAL A 189 2.42 -0.05 14.98
N GLY A 190 1.41 -0.62 14.33
CA GLY A 190 0.65 -1.75 14.86
C GLY A 190 1.43 -3.07 14.79
N TYR A 191 1.70 -3.56 13.58
CA TYR A 191 2.33 -4.87 13.39
C TYR A 191 3.77 -4.93 13.87
N ALA A 192 4.59 -3.93 13.56
CA ALA A 192 5.99 -3.91 13.99
C ALA A 192 6.14 -3.90 15.52
N THR A 193 5.20 -3.26 16.24
CA THR A 193 5.18 -3.25 17.71
C THR A 193 4.60 -4.54 18.29
N ALA A 194 3.51 -5.06 17.73
CA ALA A 194 2.84 -6.26 18.24
C ALA A 194 3.64 -7.54 17.97
N TYR A 195 4.36 -7.60 16.85
CA TYR A 195 5.06 -8.78 16.34
C TYR A 195 6.45 -8.44 15.80
N PRO A 196 7.37 -7.94 16.65
CA PRO A 196 8.67 -7.42 16.20
C PRO A 196 9.59 -8.50 15.58
N ASP A 197 9.46 -9.76 15.99
CA ASP A 197 10.25 -10.86 15.39
C ASP A 197 9.92 -11.02 13.88
N ASP A 198 8.69 -10.70 13.47
CA ASP A 198 8.22 -10.87 12.11
C ASP A 198 8.17 -9.56 11.32
N PHE A 199 7.69 -8.48 11.94
CA PHE A 199 7.33 -7.23 11.27
C PHE A 199 8.18 -6.02 11.68
N ALA A 200 9.18 -6.17 12.55
CA ALA A 200 10.07 -5.04 12.81
C ALA A 200 10.77 -4.59 11.53
N GLU A 201 10.84 -3.29 11.31
CA GLU A 201 11.51 -2.65 10.18
C GLU A 201 13.03 -2.54 10.46
N ALA A 202 13.62 -3.63 10.94
CA ALA A 202 15.00 -3.67 11.39
C ALA A 202 15.66 -5.01 10.99
N PRO A 203 16.99 -5.03 10.78
CA PRO A 203 17.69 -6.22 10.35
C PRO A 203 17.44 -7.42 11.27
N GLY A 204 17.03 -8.54 10.66
CA GLY A 204 16.81 -9.81 11.35
C GLY A 204 15.36 -10.20 11.59
N SER A 205 14.40 -9.32 11.36
CA SER A 205 12.99 -9.70 11.31
C SER A 205 12.67 -10.53 10.06
N THR A 206 11.57 -11.30 10.09
CA THR A 206 11.11 -12.07 8.92
C THR A 206 10.88 -11.16 7.71
N LEU A 207 10.28 -9.98 7.91
CA LEU A 207 10.06 -8.95 6.89
C LEU A 207 11.37 -8.45 6.28
N ALA A 208 12.32 -8.02 7.11
CA ALA A 208 13.59 -7.45 6.67
C ALA A 208 14.43 -8.48 5.89
N ILE A 209 14.41 -9.75 6.32
CA ILE A 209 15.11 -10.83 5.61
C ILE A 209 14.50 -11.07 4.22
N ALA A 210 13.18 -11.00 4.09
CA ALA A 210 12.51 -11.14 2.79
C ALA A 210 12.83 -9.94 1.88
N MET A 211 12.78 -8.72 2.44
CA MET A 211 13.14 -7.49 1.74
C MET A 211 14.57 -7.52 1.19
N ASP A 212 15.55 -7.90 2.01
CA ASP A 212 16.95 -8.01 1.57
C ASP A 212 17.08 -8.98 0.37
N GLY A 213 16.29 -10.06 0.35
CA GLY A 213 16.18 -10.96 -0.78
C GLY A 213 15.62 -10.27 -2.03
N ALA A 214 14.53 -9.52 -1.87
CA ALA A 214 13.86 -8.78 -2.94
C ALA A 214 14.72 -7.68 -3.58
N ARG A 215 15.60 -7.07 -2.79
CA ARG A 215 16.55 -6.03 -3.23
C ARG A 215 17.86 -6.62 -3.79
N GLY A 216 18.02 -7.94 -3.73
CA GLY A 216 19.23 -8.65 -4.18
C GLY A 216 20.42 -8.49 -3.23
N GLY A 217 20.19 -8.04 -2.00
CA GLY A 217 21.19 -7.80 -0.98
C GLY A 217 20.66 -6.93 0.16
N HIS A 218 21.41 -6.93 1.25
CA HIS A 218 21.18 -6.02 2.38
C HIS A 218 21.87 -4.69 2.12
N TYR A 219 21.10 -3.59 2.16
CA TYR A 219 21.57 -2.22 1.99
C TYR A 219 20.90 -1.34 3.03
N GLU A 220 21.69 -0.81 3.96
CA GLU A 220 21.29 0.07 5.05
C GLU A 220 22.17 1.33 5.03
N GLU A 221 21.65 2.43 5.54
CA GLU A 221 22.36 3.67 5.78
C GLU A 221 23.52 3.47 6.77
N ASN A 222 24.62 4.22 6.61
CA ASN A 222 25.74 4.13 7.58
C ASN A 222 25.49 5.04 8.79
N ASP A 223 24.91 6.21 8.52
CA ASP A 223 24.42 7.19 9.47
C ASP A 223 23.06 7.67 8.99
N ILE A 224 22.13 7.96 9.90
CA ILE A 224 20.80 8.46 9.53
C ILE A 224 20.89 9.84 8.85
N ASP A 225 21.95 10.60 9.14
CA ASP A 225 22.24 11.87 8.49
C ASP A 225 22.58 11.69 6.98
N ASP A 226 22.93 10.47 6.53
CA ASP A 226 23.19 10.18 5.10
C ASP A 226 21.89 10.23 4.27
N CYS A 227 20.73 10.24 4.93
CA CYS A 227 19.41 10.20 4.31
C CYS A 227 18.85 11.59 3.99
N GLU A 228 19.64 12.63 4.25
CA GLU A 228 19.35 13.99 3.78
C GLU A 228 19.69 14.13 2.28
N GLU A 229 18.85 14.83 1.52
CA GLU A 229 18.89 14.96 0.04
C GLU A 229 20.26 15.32 -0.58
N GLU A 230 21.22 15.82 0.20
CA GLU A 230 22.53 16.32 -0.26
C GLU A 230 23.72 15.35 -0.04
N GLU A 231 23.58 14.27 0.76
CA GLU A 231 24.75 13.52 1.30
C GLU A 231 25.03 12.16 0.62
N GLY A 232 24.06 11.53 -0.05
CA GLY A 232 24.30 10.28 -0.78
C GLY A 232 23.07 9.36 -0.87
N PRO A 233 23.22 8.15 -1.41
CA PRO A 233 22.16 7.15 -1.31
C PRO A 233 22.05 6.68 0.15
N CYS A 234 20.90 6.96 0.80
CA CYS A 234 20.58 6.53 2.17
C CYS A 234 20.71 5.01 2.34
N ALA A 235 19.69 4.24 1.97
CA ALA A 235 19.72 2.79 2.00
C ALA A 235 19.89 2.16 0.60
N LEU A 236 20.29 2.90 -0.44
CA LEU A 236 20.34 2.37 -1.82
C LEU A 236 21.65 1.63 -2.16
N PRO A 237 21.62 0.60 -3.03
CA PRO A 237 22.82 -0.07 -3.50
C PRO A 237 23.75 0.83 -4.31
N THR A 238 25.06 0.82 -3.99
CA THR A 238 26.07 1.52 -4.78
C THR A 238 26.19 0.89 -6.17
N GLY A 239 25.77 1.62 -7.21
CA GLY A 239 25.81 1.17 -8.59
C GLY A 239 24.48 0.60 -9.10
N GLY A 240 23.40 0.70 -8.33
CA GLY A 240 22.06 0.28 -8.70
C GLY A 240 21.72 -1.14 -8.24
N TYR A 241 20.45 -1.47 -8.38
CA TYR A 241 19.90 -2.78 -8.04
C TYR A 241 20.41 -3.90 -8.98
N SER A 242 20.36 -5.14 -8.49
CA SER A 242 20.81 -6.31 -9.26
C SER A 242 19.78 -6.70 -10.33
N GLU A 243 20.18 -7.34 -11.43
CA GLU A 243 19.20 -7.88 -12.39
C GLU A 243 18.31 -9.01 -11.80
N SER A 244 18.64 -9.53 -10.61
CA SER A 244 17.86 -10.54 -9.92
C SER A 244 16.96 -9.99 -8.81
N SER A 245 16.96 -8.68 -8.56
CA SER A 245 16.00 -8.05 -7.65
C SER A 245 14.69 -7.77 -8.37
N TRP A 246 13.62 -7.59 -7.59
CA TRP A 246 12.28 -7.22 -8.08
C TRP A 246 11.67 -6.06 -7.31
N TYR A 247 12.40 -5.56 -6.30
CA TYR A 247 12.09 -4.37 -5.53
C TYR A 247 13.23 -3.37 -5.69
N HIS A 248 12.94 -2.26 -6.36
CA HIS A 248 13.88 -1.29 -6.89
C HIS A 248 13.57 0.15 -6.45
N TYR A 249 12.93 0.31 -5.29
CA TYR A 249 12.58 1.62 -4.76
C TYR A 249 13.79 2.55 -4.74
N ASP A 250 13.71 3.66 -5.46
CA ASP A 250 14.85 4.52 -5.79
C ASP A 250 14.88 5.85 -5.03
N ASP A 251 14.01 6.00 -4.03
CA ASP A 251 14.02 7.17 -3.14
C ASP A 251 15.32 7.19 -2.33
N GLY A 252 16.13 8.22 -2.59
CA GLY A 252 17.42 8.41 -1.95
C GLY A 252 17.35 8.89 -0.50
N THR A 253 16.18 9.30 -0.03
CA THR A 253 15.93 9.77 1.35
C THR A 253 15.38 8.68 2.26
N CYS A 254 14.96 7.55 1.69
CA CYS A 254 14.34 6.45 2.40
C CYS A 254 15.42 5.55 3.05
N ASP A 255 15.36 5.47 4.38
CA ASP A 255 16.21 4.60 5.21
C ASP A 255 15.80 3.14 5.17
N TYR A 256 16.56 2.27 5.84
CA TYR A 256 16.27 0.84 5.86
C TYR A 256 14.86 0.54 6.40
N SER A 257 14.41 1.32 7.38
CA SER A 257 13.09 1.17 7.99
C SER A 257 11.99 1.49 6.98
N CYS A 258 12.12 2.65 6.33
CA CYS A 258 11.24 3.11 5.26
C CYS A 258 11.19 2.10 4.10
N MET A 259 12.34 1.54 3.68
CA MET A 259 12.39 0.51 2.64
C MET A 259 11.56 -0.73 3.04
N ALA A 260 11.55 -1.09 4.34
CA ALA A 260 10.78 -2.22 4.84
C ALA A 260 9.27 -1.92 4.90
N THR A 261 8.88 -0.69 5.27
CA THR A 261 7.50 -0.18 5.22
C THR A 261 6.95 -0.31 3.80
N GLU A 262 7.68 0.27 2.84
CA GLU A 262 7.34 0.27 1.42
C GLU A 262 7.26 -1.14 0.84
N TYR A 263 8.24 -1.99 1.16
CA TYR A 263 8.25 -3.38 0.72
C TYR A 263 7.00 -4.15 1.18
N LEU A 264 6.58 -3.96 2.43
CA LEU A 264 5.36 -4.59 2.95
C LEU A 264 4.11 -4.02 2.28
N TYR A 265 4.05 -2.71 2.04
CA TYR A 265 2.98 -2.08 1.27
C TYR A 265 2.87 -2.70 -0.13
N TRP A 266 3.96 -2.71 -0.90
CA TRP A 266 4.00 -3.26 -2.25
C TRP A 266 3.56 -4.71 -2.28
N ALA A 267 4.08 -5.53 -1.35
CA ALA A 267 3.75 -6.95 -1.28
C ALA A 267 2.30 -7.19 -0.88
N LEU A 268 1.79 -6.56 0.18
CA LEU A 268 0.43 -6.80 0.65
C LEU A 268 -0.60 -6.27 -0.35
N THR A 269 -0.40 -5.07 -0.88
CA THR A 269 -1.34 -4.50 -1.86
C THR A 269 -1.32 -5.27 -3.19
N THR A 270 -0.19 -5.81 -3.64
CA THR A 270 -0.17 -6.79 -4.75
C THR A 270 -0.93 -8.05 -4.37
N HIS A 271 -0.70 -8.62 -3.17
CA HIS A 271 -1.36 -9.85 -2.72
C HIS A 271 -2.89 -9.71 -2.64
N LEU A 272 -3.37 -8.51 -2.30
CA LEU A 272 -4.78 -8.13 -2.24
C LEU A 272 -5.38 -7.72 -3.60
N GLY A 273 -4.54 -7.61 -4.65
CA GLY A 273 -4.99 -7.27 -6.01
C GLY A 273 -5.17 -5.77 -6.27
N ALA A 274 -4.57 -4.89 -5.45
CA ALA A 274 -4.60 -3.45 -5.71
C ALA A 274 -3.73 -3.03 -6.90
N GLN A 275 -2.65 -3.76 -7.15
CA GLN A 275 -1.64 -3.40 -8.16
C GLN A 275 -1.97 -3.93 -9.57
N SER A 276 -2.98 -4.81 -9.70
CA SER A 276 -3.28 -5.53 -10.94
C SER A 276 -4.12 -4.76 -11.98
N ASP A 277 -4.53 -3.52 -11.69
CA ASP A 277 -5.37 -2.74 -12.60
C ASP A 277 -4.63 -2.35 -13.91
N SER A 278 -5.39 -2.26 -15.01
CA SER A 278 -4.84 -1.96 -16.34
C SER A 278 -4.09 -0.63 -16.32
N GLY A 279 -2.77 -0.64 -16.58
CA GLY A 279 -1.92 0.57 -16.55
C GLY A 279 -1.07 0.67 -15.29
N ARG A 280 -1.60 0.34 -14.11
CA ARG A 280 -0.86 0.41 -12.83
C ARG A 280 0.42 -0.44 -12.88
N CYS A 281 0.28 -1.67 -13.35
CA CYS A 281 1.37 -2.63 -13.58
C CYS A 281 2.56 -2.03 -14.35
N TYR A 282 2.29 -1.21 -15.38
CA TYR A 282 3.33 -0.57 -16.17
C TYR A 282 4.00 0.57 -15.40
N TRP A 283 3.20 1.40 -14.72
CA TRP A 283 3.70 2.56 -13.97
C TRP A 283 4.59 2.21 -12.79
N ILE A 284 4.32 1.08 -12.13
CA ILE A 284 5.09 0.64 -10.96
C ILE A 284 6.29 -0.24 -11.34
N SER A 285 6.38 -0.71 -12.58
CA SER A 285 7.34 -1.77 -12.98
C SER A 285 8.82 -1.40 -12.80
N GLU A 286 9.15 -0.11 -12.77
CA GLU A 286 10.52 0.36 -12.51
C GLU A 286 10.92 0.18 -11.03
N GLU A 287 9.95 0.18 -10.10
CA GLU A 287 10.16 0.08 -8.65
C GLU A 287 9.73 -1.28 -8.09
N TRP A 288 8.74 -1.93 -8.68
CA TRP A 288 8.14 -3.18 -8.21
C TRP A 288 7.66 -4.05 -9.37
N GLU A 289 8.25 -5.24 -9.53
CA GLU A 289 7.95 -6.11 -10.67
C GLU A 289 6.69 -6.99 -10.51
N PRO A 290 6.43 -7.67 -9.37
CA PRO A 290 5.30 -8.58 -9.25
C PRO A 290 3.99 -7.80 -9.01
N CYS A 291 3.16 -7.72 -10.04
CA CYS A 291 1.98 -6.86 -10.07
C CYS A 291 0.67 -7.62 -9.79
N THR A 292 0.65 -8.95 -9.99
CA THR A 292 -0.48 -9.81 -9.58
C THR A 292 -0.12 -10.71 -8.40
N ARG A 293 -1.13 -11.21 -7.69
CA ARG A 293 -0.96 -12.17 -6.60
C ARG A 293 -0.18 -13.42 -7.04
N GLU A 294 -0.44 -13.92 -8.25
CA GLU A 294 0.25 -15.09 -8.80
C GLU A 294 1.70 -14.81 -9.14
N GLN A 295 2.01 -13.61 -9.67
CA GLN A 295 3.37 -13.17 -9.92
C GLN A 295 4.14 -13.06 -8.60
N LEU A 296 3.54 -12.41 -7.59
CA LEU A 296 4.15 -12.28 -6.27
C LEU A 296 4.45 -13.64 -5.62
N ALA A 297 3.51 -14.59 -5.68
CA ALA A 297 3.73 -15.93 -5.13
C ALA A 297 4.85 -16.70 -5.83
N GLN A 298 5.15 -16.38 -7.10
CA GLN A 298 6.24 -17.00 -7.85
C GLN A 298 7.59 -16.31 -7.60
N THR A 299 7.58 -14.98 -7.57
CA THR A 299 8.78 -14.14 -7.42
C THR A 299 9.25 -14.11 -5.97
N ASP A 300 8.34 -13.93 -5.02
CA ASP A 300 8.63 -13.70 -3.61
C ASP A 300 7.77 -14.59 -2.69
N PRO A 301 8.04 -15.92 -2.66
CA PRO A 301 7.33 -16.82 -1.77
C PRO A 301 7.60 -16.54 -0.27
N ALA A 302 8.66 -15.80 0.06
CA ALA A 302 9.01 -15.48 1.44
C ALA A 302 8.01 -14.47 2.03
N ILE A 303 7.76 -13.35 1.36
CA ILE A 303 6.79 -12.36 1.83
C ILE A 303 5.35 -12.89 1.77
N VAL A 304 5.02 -13.71 0.76
CA VAL A 304 3.71 -14.37 0.70
C VAL A 304 3.51 -15.30 1.90
N SER A 305 4.53 -16.07 2.29
CA SER A 305 4.44 -16.90 3.50
C SER A 305 4.22 -16.06 4.76
N LEU A 306 4.88 -14.90 4.88
CA LEU A 306 4.69 -14.00 6.02
C LEU A 306 3.24 -13.46 6.05
N ILE A 307 2.75 -12.93 4.93
CA ILE A 307 1.37 -12.43 4.78
C ILE A 307 0.35 -13.53 5.08
N GLU A 308 0.52 -14.74 4.54
CA GLU A 308 -0.44 -15.83 4.72
C GLU A 308 -0.44 -16.37 6.16
N SER A 309 0.68 -16.29 6.87
CA SER A 309 0.79 -16.73 8.26
C SER A 309 0.34 -15.72 9.31
N SER A 310 0.15 -14.45 8.93
CA SER A 310 -0.23 -13.36 9.85
C SER A 310 -1.74 -13.10 9.88
N THR A 311 -2.14 -12.04 10.58
CA THR A 311 -3.52 -11.52 10.66
C THR A 311 -3.75 -10.32 9.73
N LEU A 312 -2.80 -10.01 8.83
CA LEU A 312 -2.98 -8.95 7.83
C LEU A 312 -4.27 -9.20 7.03
N ALA A 313 -4.89 -8.10 6.59
CA ALA A 313 -6.15 -8.13 5.84
C ALA A 313 -6.11 -9.13 4.69
N ARG A 314 -7.24 -9.81 4.46
CA ARG A 314 -7.42 -10.83 3.42
C ARG A 314 -8.19 -10.34 2.20
N SER A 315 -8.78 -9.17 2.31
CA SER A 315 -9.45 -8.45 1.23
C SER A 315 -8.98 -7.00 1.17
N LEU A 316 -8.93 -6.45 -0.04
CA LEU A 316 -8.66 -5.04 -0.22
C LEU A 316 -9.84 -4.21 0.32
N PRO A 317 -9.61 -3.23 1.22
CA PRO A 317 -10.69 -2.38 1.70
C PRO A 317 -11.22 -1.51 0.56
N SER A 318 -12.54 -1.40 0.47
CA SER A 318 -13.21 -0.61 -0.58
C SER A 318 -13.49 0.84 -0.19
N GLY A 319 -13.32 1.18 1.09
CA GLY A 319 -13.77 2.46 1.67
C GLY A 319 -15.29 2.63 1.73
N GLY A 320 -16.05 1.61 1.31
CA GLY A 320 -17.50 1.57 1.42
C GLY A 320 -17.94 1.37 2.88
N HIS A 321 -18.97 2.09 3.30
CA HIS A 321 -19.67 1.77 4.55
C HIS A 321 -20.56 0.54 4.30
N CYS A 322 -20.68 -0.37 5.27
CA CYS A 322 -21.74 -1.38 5.25
C CYS A 322 -23.04 -0.68 4.85
N PRO A 323 -23.75 -1.11 3.78
CA PRO A 323 -24.98 -0.43 3.38
C PRO A 323 -25.94 -0.46 4.57
N ASP A 324 -26.36 0.71 5.04
CA ASP A 324 -27.20 0.94 6.22
C ASP A 324 -28.64 0.35 6.09
N ASN A 325 -28.86 -0.58 5.16
CA ASN A 325 -30.11 -1.31 5.03
C ASN A 325 -29.90 -2.59 4.20
N PRO A 326 -30.46 -3.75 4.62
CA PRO A 326 -30.64 -4.92 3.76
C PRO A 326 -31.72 -4.71 2.68
N GLY A 327 -31.90 -3.46 2.22
CA GLY A 327 -32.91 -3.03 1.27
C GLY A 327 -32.37 -2.17 0.12
N ASP A 328 -31.09 -1.77 0.15
CA ASP A 328 -30.46 -1.28 -1.08
C ASP A 328 -29.95 -2.51 -1.83
N ASN A 329 -30.58 -2.80 -2.96
CA ASN A 329 -30.21 -3.96 -3.78
C ASN A 329 -28.99 -3.56 -4.60
N ASP A 330 -27.87 -3.34 -3.92
CA ASP A 330 -26.62 -3.17 -4.62
C ASP A 330 -26.19 -4.49 -5.23
N ILE A 331 -26.43 -4.59 -6.53
CA ILE A 331 -26.03 -5.75 -7.30
C ILE A 331 -24.57 -5.49 -7.66
N GLN A 332 -23.67 -6.21 -7.00
CA GLN A 332 -22.26 -6.20 -7.35
C GLN A 332 -22.04 -6.94 -8.67
N GLY A 333 -21.17 -6.41 -9.51
CA GLY A 333 -20.76 -7.04 -10.76
C GLY A 333 -20.03 -6.07 -11.68
N CYS A 334 -19.26 -6.61 -12.62
CA CYS A 334 -18.53 -5.80 -13.58
C CYS A 334 -19.45 -4.82 -14.33
N MET A 335 -19.22 -3.52 -14.17
CA MET A 335 -19.99 -2.46 -14.83
C MET A 335 -19.38 -2.01 -16.18
N ASN A 336 -18.19 -2.52 -16.52
CA ASN A 336 -17.55 -2.24 -17.80
C ASN A 336 -18.23 -3.00 -18.94
N VAL A 337 -18.98 -2.29 -19.79
CA VAL A 337 -19.71 -2.84 -20.95
C VAL A 337 -18.83 -3.58 -21.96
N ASN A 338 -17.52 -3.35 -21.93
CA ASN A 338 -16.54 -4.00 -22.82
C ASN A 338 -15.89 -5.25 -22.21
N ALA A 339 -16.16 -5.56 -20.94
CA ALA A 339 -15.69 -6.77 -20.30
C ALA A 339 -16.56 -7.98 -20.66
N THR A 340 -15.94 -9.15 -20.73
CA THR A 340 -16.58 -10.42 -21.07
C THR A 340 -17.60 -10.89 -20.02
N ASN A 341 -17.48 -10.41 -18.78
CA ASN A 341 -18.39 -10.70 -17.67
C ASN A 341 -19.21 -9.47 -17.23
N TYR A 342 -19.42 -8.49 -18.12
CA TYR A 342 -20.30 -7.34 -17.86
C TYR A 342 -21.67 -7.77 -17.31
N ASN A 343 -22.05 -7.21 -16.15
CA ASN A 343 -23.34 -7.42 -15.51
C ASN A 343 -24.20 -6.16 -15.65
N GLN A 344 -25.17 -6.18 -16.56
CA GLN A 344 -26.07 -5.04 -16.80
C GLN A 344 -26.98 -4.68 -15.61
N ASN A 345 -27.12 -5.59 -14.64
CA ASN A 345 -27.91 -5.33 -13.45
C ASN A 345 -27.04 -4.79 -12.32
N ALA A 346 -25.72 -4.74 -12.48
CA ALA A 346 -24.84 -4.24 -11.46
C ALA A 346 -25.08 -2.74 -11.22
N THR A 347 -25.22 -2.37 -9.96
CA THR A 347 -25.35 -0.98 -9.50
C THR A 347 -24.06 -0.47 -8.89
N VAL A 348 -23.14 -1.37 -8.54
CA VAL A 348 -21.80 -1.11 -8.01
C VAL A 348 -20.80 -2.03 -8.70
N ASP A 349 -19.70 -1.46 -9.20
CA ASP A 349 -18.62 -2.23 -9.82
C ASP A 349 -17.84 -2.97 -8.73
N ASP A 350 -17.66 -4.28 -8.91
CA ASP A 350 -16.99 -5.15 -7.94
C ASP A 350 -15.53 -5.46 -8.31
N GLY A 351 -15.01 -4.84 -9.36
CA GLY A 351 -13.64 -5.05 -9.85
C GLY A 351 -13.44 -6.41 -10.51
N SER A 352 -14.49 -7.20 -10.74
CA SER A 352 -14.38 -8.53 -11.35
C SER A 352 -14.18 -8.51 -12.87
N CYS A 353 -14.11 -7.33 -13.52
CA CYS A 353 -14.13 -7.20 -14.97
C CYS A 353 -13.02 -7.97 -15.70
N ILE A 354 -13.40 -8.94 -16.54
CA ILE A 354 -12.51 -9.72 -17.39
C ILE A 354 -12.51 -9.11 -18.78
N MET A 355 -11.45 -8.41 -19.16
CA MET A 355 -11.33 -7.81 -20.48
C MET A 355 -11.04 -8.88 -21.55
N PRO A 356 -11.61 -8.77 -22.76
CA PRO A 356 -11.28 -9.67 -23.86
C PRO A 356 -9.81 -9.48 -24.28
N GLU A 357 -9.08 -10.58 -24.47
CA GLU A 357 -7.70 -10.53 -24.99
C GLU A 357 -7.67 -9.87 -26.38
N PRO A 358 -6.68 -8.99 -26.66
CA PRO A 358 -6.57 -8.34 -27.96
C PRO A 358 -6.23 -9.36 -29.06
N GLU A 359 -6.92 -9.28 -30.20
CA GLU A 359 -6.58 -10.09 -31.38
C GLU A 359 -5.15 -9.76 -31.83
N PRO A 360 -4.32 -10.76 -32.22
CA PRO A 360 -2.94 -10.51 -32.61
C PRO A 360 -2.89 -9.66 -33.88
N GLU A 361 -2.20 -8.52 -33.81
CA GLU A 361 -1.98 -7.65 -34.96
C GLU A 361 -1.11 -8.34 -36.04
N PRO A 362 -1.41 -8.15 -37.34
CA PRO A 362 -0.60 -8.69 -38.42
C PRO A 362 0.76 -7.97 -38.52
N GLU A 363 1.83 -8.75 -38.69
CA GLU A 363 3.21 -8.27 -38.82
C GLU A 363 3.37 -7.20 -39.93
N PRO A 364 4.10 -6.09 -39.68
CA PRO A 364 4.33 -5.06 -40.68
C PRO A 364 5.42 -5.46 -41.69
N GLU A 365 5.18 -5.17 -42.98
CA GLU A 365 6.17 -5.28 -44.05
C GLU A 365 7.28 -4.21 -43.92
N PRO A 366 8.52 -4.50 -44.35
CA PRO A 366 9.65 -3.61 -44.17
C PRO A 366 9.67 -2.44 -45.19
N GLU A 367 9.84 -1.22 -44.70
CA GLU A 367 10.09 -0.03 -45.52
C GLU A 367 11.59 0.17 -45.84
N PRO A 368 11.93 0.76 -47.00
CA PRO A 368 13.31 0.95 -47.44
C PRO A 368 13.97 2.22 -46.91
N GLU A 369 15.28 2.12 -46.67
CA GLU A 369 16.16 3.16 -46.14
C GLU A 369 16.22 4.44 -47.02
N GLU A 370 16.04 5.61 -46.40
CA GLU A 370 16.41 6.90 -46.99
C GLU A 370 17.41 7.65 -46.09
N ASN A 371 18.60 7.87 -46.65
CA ASN A 371 19.66 8.70 -46.08
C ASN A 371 19.31 10.19 -46.24
N THR A 372 19.46 11.00 -45.19
CA THR A 372 19.72 12.44 -45.35
C THR A 372 20.73 12.96 -44.33
N GLU A 373 21.56 13.88 -44.83
CA GLU A 373 22.80 14.41 -44.29
C GLU A 373 22.62 15.37 -43.09
N LEU A 374 23.71 15.47 -42.32
CA LEU A 374 24.00 16.45 -41.26
C LEU A 374 24.21 17.87 -41.82
N ASP A 375 23.77 18.90 -41.08
CA ASP A 375 24.50 20.18 -40.98
C ASP A 375 24.22 20.84 -39.59
N PRO A 376 25.20 21.53 -38.95
CA PRO A 376 25.19 21.90 -37.54
C PRO A 376 24.93 23.41 -37.27
N ASP A 377 25.01 23.76 -35.98
CA ASP A 377 25.09 25.08 -35.34
C ASP A 377 23.77 25.82 -35.00
N SER A 378 23.53 26.01 -33.69
CA SER A 378 23.66 27.35 -33.07
C SER A 378 23.15 27.40 -31.61
N LYS A 379 24.13 27.49 -30.69
CA LYS A 379 24.21 28.37 -29.50
C LYS A 379 23.19 28.23 -28.36
N GLY A 380 23.74 27.82 -27.21
CA GLY A 380 23.19 28.11 -25.89
C GLY A 380 23.49 29.54 -25.41
N GLU A 381 22.64 30.01 -24.51
CA GLU A 381 22.88 31.17 -23.67
C GLU A 381 22.71 30.79 -22.20
N ASN A 382 23.73 31.15 -21.42
CA ASN A 382 23.76 31.13 -19.95
C ASN A 382 22.99 32.34 -19.41
N TYR A 383 22.23 32.15 -18.33
CA TYR A 383 21.87 33.23 -17.40
C TYR A 383 22.23 32.82 -15.98
N SER A 384 23.03 33.65 -15.32
CA SER A 384 23.51 33.51 -13.96
C SER A 384 22.50 34.01 -12.93
N SER A 385 22.56 33.51 -11.70
CA SER A 385 22.60 34.39 -10.52
C SER A 385 23.11 33.68 -9.26
N GLU A 386 24.09 34.31 -8.62
CA GLU A 386 24.57 34.07 -7.25
C GLU A 386 23.48 34.43 -6.22
N SER A 387 23.44 33.76 -5.06
CA SER A 387 23.96 34.34 -3.79
C SER A 387 23.44 33.66 -2.51
N SER A 388 24.41 33.23 -1.70
CA SER A 388 24.57 33.55 -0.26
C SER A 388 23.59 33.04 0.81
N SER A 389 24.07 32.05 1.55
CA SER A 389 24.34 32.08 3.01
C SER A 389 23.21 32.51 3.96
N PHE A 390 22.61 31.52 4.64
CA PHE A 390 22.30 31.60 6.07
C PHE A 390 22.54 30.25 6.75
N THR A 391 23.74 30.08 7.30
CA THR A 391 24.08 29.02 8.25
C THR A 391 23.67 29.45 9.65
N ALA A 392 23.25 28.46 10.45
CA ALA A 392 22.91 28.50 11.88
C ALA A 392 21.42 28.72 12.21
N ILE A 393 20.62 27.69 11.94
CA ILE A 393 19.58 27.04 12.77
C ILE A 393 19.05 25.88 11.90
N ARG A 394 19.76 24.75 11.86
CA ARG A 394 19.42 23.59 10.99
C ARG A 394 19.90 22.23 11.51
N ILE A 395 20.10 22.08 12.83
CA ILE A 395 20.71 20.84 13.41
C ILE A 395 19.79 20.16 14.45
N ILE A 396 18.50 20.53 14.56
CA ILE A 396 17.56 19.86 15.50
C ILE A 396 16.18 19.64 14.84
N LEU A 397 16.06 19.78 13.52
CA LEU A 397 14.77 19.63 12.80
C LEU A 397 14.72 18.42 11.86
N LEU A 398 15.82 17.70 11.69
CA LEU A 398 15.95 16.60 10.72
C LEU A 398 15.84 15.19 11.34
N LEU A 399 15.59 15.09 12.66
CA LEU A 399 15.38 13.79 13.33
C LEU A 399 13.89 13.43 13.57
N ILE A 400 12.96 14.32 13.23
CA ILE A 400 11.50 14.06 13.31
C ILE A 400 10.83 14.09 11.93
N LEU A 401 11.49 14.65 10.91
CA LEU A 401 10.97 14.70 9.54
C LEU A 401 11.34 13.49 8.67
N GLY A 402 12.09 12.52 9.20
CA GLY A 402 12.41 11.25 8.51
C GLY A 402 11.21 10.31 8.32
N LEU A 403 10.04 10.62 8.89
CA LEU A 403 8.78 9.92 8.65
C LEU A 403 7.79 10.75 7.80
N MET A 404 8.22 11.88 7.24
CA MET A 404 7.40 12.77 6.39
C MET A 404 7.89 12.81 4.92
N ILE A 405 8.76 11.88 4.51
CA ILE A 405 9.30 11.80 3.14
C ILE A 405 9.08 10.40 2.57
N ILE A 406 7.81 9.98 2.49
CA ILE A 406 7.39 8.84 1.64
C ILE A 406 6.68 9.36 0.36
N HIS A 407 6.43 10.67 0.27
CA HIS A 407 5.57 11.25 -0.76
C HIS A 407 6.17 11.45 -2.15
N PHE A 408 7.40 11.01 -2.41
CA PHE A 408 8.05 11.27 -3.71
C PHE A 408 7.61 10.30 -4.83
N ALA A 409 7.01 9.16 -4.49
CA ALA A 409 6.60 8.15 -5.48
C ALA A 409 5.36 8.55 -6.31
N ILE A 410 4.45 9.39 -5.78
CA ILE A 410 3.22 9.79 -6.50
C ILE A 410 3.48 10.91 -7.52
N ASN A 411 4.46 11.81 -7.27
CA ASN A 411 4.77 12.91 -8.19
C ASN A 411 5.49 12.47 -9.48
N LYS A 412 6.07 11.26 -9.52
CA LYS A 412 6.71 10.67 -10.71
C LYS A 412 5.68 10.09 -11.71
N MET A 413 4.41 9.92 -11.30
CA MET A 413 3.30 9.52 -12.19
C MET A 413 2.72 10.68 -13.05
N ARG A 414 3.27 11.89 -12.95
CA ARG A 414 3.06 12.93 -13.96
C ARG A 414 3.95 12.68 -15.17
N GLY A 415 3.43 11.90 -16.10
CA GLY A 415 4.01 11.68 -17.42
C GLY A 415 4.55 12.98 -18.03
N GLY A 416 5.81 12.92 -18.46
CA GLY A 416 6.45 13.97 -19.23
C GLY A 416 5.63 14.33 -20.46
N GLY A 417 5.20 15.58 -20.51
CA GLY A 417 4.62 16.23 -21.67
C GLY A 417 5.12 17.67 -21.75
N LEU A 418 6.34 17.87 -22.26
CA LEU A 418 6.77 19.16 -22.78
C LEU A 418 5.95 19.49 -24.03
N GLY A 419 5.31 20.66 -24.06
CA GLY A 419 4.53 21.12 -25.21
C GLY A 419 3.96 22.53 -25.09
N GLU A 420 4.86 23.53 -25.17
CA GLU A 420 4.70 24.91 -25.67
C GLU A 420 3.84 25.95 -24.91
N GLY A 421 4.53 27.04 -24.53
CA GLY A 421 4.01 28.32 -24.08
C GLY A 421 5.13 29.29 -23.70
#